data_AF-A0A1E1LDN3-F1
#
_entry.id   AF-A0A1E1LDN3-F1
#
_cell.length_a   1.000
_cell.length_b   1.000
_cell.length_c   1.000
_cell.angle_alpha   90.00
_cell.angle_beta   90.00
_cell.angle_gamma   90.00
#
_symmetry.space_group_name_H-M   'P 1'
#
loop_
_entity.id
_entity.type
_entity.pdbx_description
1 polymer ?
#
loop_
_entity_poly.entity_id
_entity_poly.type
_entity_poly.pdbx_seq_one_letter_code
_entity_poly.pdbx_strand_id
1 'polypeptide(L)'
;MPVQSPIKPADSEGLRAKILATKPYQEGIILAEVKAHLDKSGNATYEQTIDDTREVALGGKCIVFLIRGSFEVGGCTISRNGLGHPVYDEKGLQLQQHTALVIIDTT
;
A
#
# COMPACT_ATOMS: atom_id res chain seq x y z
N MET A 1 13.35 11.84 -1.53
CA MET A 1 13.53 11.57 -2.98
C MET A 1 12.14 11.34 -3.60
N PRO A 2 11.92 11.44 -4.93
CA PRO A 2 10.59 11.74 -5.46
C PRO A 2 9.71 10.49 -5.49
N VAL A 3 8.85 10.38 -4.49
CA VAL A 3 7.58 9.66 -4.61
C VAL A 3 6.94 10.17 -5.91
N GLN A 4 6.85 9.31 -6.92
CA GLN A 4 6.26 9.72 -8.19
C GLN A 4 4.77 10.04 -8.00
N SER A 5 4.20 10.76 -8.97
CA SER A 5 2.78 11.11 -8.97
C SER A 5 1.93 9.89 -8.60
N PRO A 6 1.08 10.00 -7.57
CA PRO A 6 0.31 8.86 -7.08
C PRO A 6 -0.60 8.31 -8.19
N ILE A 7 -0.61 6.99 -8.33
CA ILE A 7 -1.49 6.26 -9.23
C ILE A 7 -2.86 6.18 -8.57
N LYS A 8 -3.86 6.79 -9.21
CA LYS A 8 -5.24 6.61 -8.81
C LYS A 8 -5.74 5.27 -9.38
N PRO A 9 -6.21 4.33 -8.55
CA PRO A 9 -6.82 3.10 -9.06
C PRO A 9 -8.08 3.45 -9.86
N ALA A 10 -8.42 2.61 -10.85
CA ALA A 10 -9.53 2.85 -11.78
C ALA A 10 -10.88 3.07 -11.06
N ASP A 11 -11.10 2.36 -9.95
CA ASP A 11 -12.26 2.51 -9.07
C ASP A 11 -11.82 2.65 -7.59
N SER A 12 -11.28 3.82 -7.25
CA SER A 12 -10.81 4.13 -5.89
C SER A 12 -11.90 4.05 -4.82
N GLU A 13 -13.15 4.36 -5.17
CA GLU A 13 -14.27 4.33 -4.21
C GLU A 13 -14.77 2.92 -3.99
N GLY A 14 -14.96 2.12 -5.05
CA GLY A 14 -15.34 0.72 -4.96
C GLY A 14 -14.32 -0.11 -4.19
N LEU A 15 -13.03 0.09 -4.48
CA LEU A 15 -11.94 -0.55 -3.75
C LEU A 15 -11.94 -0.17 -2.26
N ARG A 16 -12.09 1.13 -1.95
CA ARG A 16 -12.12 1.60 -0.57
C ARG A 16 -13.33 1.06 0.20
N ALA A 17 -14.51 1.05 -0.43
CA ALA A 17 -15.73 0.51 0.16
C ALA A 17 -15.59 -1.00 0.47
N LYS A 18 -15.02 -1.77 -0.47
CA LYS A 18 -14.75 -3.19 -0.26
C LYS A 18 -13.75 -3.42 0.85
N ILE A 19 -12.65 -2.68 0.89
CA ILE A 19 -11.65 -2.83 1.96
C ILE A 19 -12.23 -2.46 3.33
N LEU A 20 -13.06 -1.42 3.41
CA LEU A 20 -13.77 -1.05 4.65
C LEU A 20 -14.80 -2.10 5.07
N ALA A 21 -15.45 -2.76 4.11
CA ALA A 21 -16.39 -3.85 4.36
C ALA A 21 -15.70 -5.19 4.68
N THR A 22 -14.39 -5.30 4.40
CA THR A 22 -13.62 -6.52 4.60
C THR A 22 -13.21 -6.65 6.07
N LYS A 23 -13.52 -7.80 6.68
CA LYS A 23 -13.22 -8.05 8.10
C LYS A 23 -11.70 -8.24 8.31
N PRO A 24 -11.18 -8.01 9.53
CA PRO A 24 -9.84 -8.51 9.88
C PRO A 24 -9.79 -10.02 9.55
N TYR A 25 -8.65 -10.51 9.05
CA TYR A 25 -8.42 -11.88 8.53
C TYR A 25 -8.86 -12.19 7.09
N GLN A 26 -9.32 -11.20 6.31
CA GLN A 26 -9.63 -11.38 4.88
C GLN A 26 -8.62 -10.67 3.96
N GLU A 27 -7.34 -10.73 4.33
CA GLU A 27 -6.22 -10.09 3.61
C GLU A 27 -6.14 -10.55 2.14
N GLY A 28 -6.48 -11.82 1.87
CA GLY A 28 -6.54 -12.36 0.51
C GLY A 28 -7.55 -11.65 -0.40
N ILE A 29 -8.67 -11.17 0.15
CA ILE A 29 -9.69 -10.41 -0.61
C ILE A 29 -9.15 -9.02 -0.93
N ILE A 30 -8.53 -8.36 0.07
CA ILE A 30 -7.91 -7.04 -0.09
C ILE A 30 -6.83 -7.10 -1.18
N LEU A 31 -5.97 -8.13 -1.13
CA LEU A 31 -4.91 -8.33 -2.12
C LEU A 31 -5.45 -8.54 -3.53
N ALA A 32 -6.45 -9.40 -3.70
CA ALA A 32 -7.06 -9.66 -5.01
C ALA A 32 -7.72 -8.40 -5.59
N GLU A 33 -8.44 -7.63 -4.77
CA GLU A 33 -9.11 -6.41 -5.19
C GLU A 33 -8.11 -5.31 -5.57
N VAL A 34 -7.08 -5.09 -4.74
CA VAL A 34 -6.03 -4.10 -5.01
C VAL A 34 -5.25 -4.45 -6.28
N LYS A 35 -4.92 -5.73 -6.49
CA LYS A 35 -4.27 -6.20 -7.73
C LYS A 35 -5.15 -5.97 -8.96
N ALA A 36 -6.43 -6.33 -8.88
CA ALA A 36 -7.38 -6.15 -9.98
C ALA A 36 -7.55 -4.67 -10.33
N HIS A 37 -7.57 -3.77 -9.34
CA HIS A 37 -7.76 -2.34 -9.57
C HIS A 37 -6.52 -1.59 -10.08
N LEU A 38 -5.33 -2.13 -9.85
CA LEU A 38 -4.07 -1.54 -10.30
C LEU A 38 -3.56 -2.16 -11.61
N ASP A 39 -4.25 -3.18 -12.15
CA ASP A 39 -3.83 -3.94 -13.34
C ASP A 39 -2.38 -4.42 -13.21
N LYS A 40 -2.01 -4.93 -12.02
CA LYS A 40 -0.66 -5.42 -11.72
C LYS A 40 -0.68 -6.90 -11.38
N SER A 41 0.18 -7.66 -12.06
CA SER A 41 0.35 -9.11 -11.85
C SER A 41 1.45 -9.50 -10.86
N GLY A 42 2.25 -8.53 -10.38
CA GLY A 42 3.38 -8.81 -9.48
C GLY A 42 2.97 -9.33 -8.11
N ASN A 43 3.93 -9.81 -7.31
CA ASN A 43 3.63 -10.27 -5.95
C ASN A 43 3.08 -9.11 -5.11
N ALA A 44 2.00 -9.37 -4.36
CA ALA A 44 1.43 -8.37 -3.48
C ALA A 44 1.40 -8.89 -2.05
N THR A 45 1.82 -8.05 -1.11
CA THR A 45 1.88 -8.34 0.31
C THR A 45 1.07 -7.29 1.06
N TYR A 46 0.22 -7.73 1.98
CA TYR A 46 -0.56 -6.84 2.83
C TYR A 46 0.19 -6.64 4.14
N GLU A 47 0.32 -5.38 4.56
CA GLU A 47 1.00 -5.02 5.80
C GLU A 47 0.11 -4.09 6.60
N GLN A 48 0.04 -4.34 7.91
CA GLN A 48 -0.73 -3.54 8.83
C GLN A 48 -0.06 -3.37 10.18
N THR A 49 -0.41 -2.27 10.84
CA THR A 49 -0.03 -1.92 12.20
C THR A 49 -1.27 -1.55 13.00
N ILE A 50 -1.24 -1.86 14.30
CA ILE A 50 -2.29 -1.47 15.25
C ILE A 50 -1.74 -0.31 16.09
N ASP A 51 -1.03 -0.58 17.19
CA ASP A 51 -0.52 0.48 18.08
C ASP A 51 1.00 0.72 17.93
N ASP A 52 1.68 -0.05 17.08
CA ASP A 52 3.12 0.01 16.88
C ASP A 52 3.49 0.53 15.49
N THR A 53 4.69 1.12 15.37
CA THR A 53 5.31 1.36 14.07
C THR A 53 6.04 0.11 13.60
N ARG A 54 6.04 -0.16 12.29
CA ARG A 54 6.73 -1.33 11.74
C ARG A 54 7.54 -0.97 10.51
N GLU A 55 8.80 -1.37 10.49
CA GLU A 55 9.62 -1.28 9.28
C GLU A 55 9.34 -2.50 8.38
N VAL A 56 9.14 -2.23 7.10
CA VAL A 56 8.92 -3.25 6.07
C VAL A 56 9.98 -3.08 5.00
N ALA A 57 10.75 -4.13 4.78
CA ALA A 57 11.75 -4.18 3.73
C ALA A 57 11.08 -4.25 2.35
N LEU A 58 11.62 -3.49 1.40
CA LEU A 58 11.18 -3.48 0.01
C LEU A 58 12.19 -4.22 -0.86
N GLY A 59 11.70 -5.07 -1.78
CA GLY A 59 12.54 -5.87 -2.67
C GLY A 59 13.10 -5.11 -3.89
N GLY A 60 12.90 -3.80 -3.98
CA GLY A 60 13.30 -2.98 -5.13
C GLY A 60 12.17 -2.08 -5.61
N LYS A 61 11.77 -2.21 -6.89
CA LYS A 61 10.69 -1.40 -7.48
C LYS A 61 9.33 -1.95 -7.09
N CYS A 62 8.56 -1.19 -6.34
CA CYS A 62 7.21 -1.59 -5.91
C CYS A 62 6.22 -0.43 -5.95
N ILE A 63 4.93 -0.77 -5.91
CA ILE A 63 3.84 0.18 -5.74
C ILE A 63 3.21 -0.05 -4.37
N VAL A 64 3.18 0.99 -3.55
CA VAL A 64 2.59 0.95 -2.21
C VAL A 64 1.20 1.55 -2.26
N PHE A 65 0.17 0.74 -2.17
CA PHE A 65 -1.21 1.18 -2.07
C PHE A 65 -1.60 1.44 -0.62
N LEU A 66 -1.75 2.72 -0.25
CA LEU A 66 -2.12 3.09 1.11
C LEU A 66 -3.63 2.95 1.31
N ILE A 67 -4.06 2.05 2.20
CA ILE A 67 -5.48 1.85 2.49
C ILE A 67 -5.92 2.87 3.54
N ARG A 68 -5.19 2.95 4.64
CA ARG A 68 -5.44 3.88 5.76
C ARG A 68 -4.15 4.15 6.54
N GLY A 69 -4.14 5.26 7.27
CA GLY A 69 -3.01 5.66 8.12
C GLY A 69 -1.96 6.43 7.30
N SER A 70 -0.70 6.14 7.57
CA SER A 70 0.43 6.79 6.89
C SER A 70 1.69 5.94 6.96
N PHE A 71 2.58 6.10 6.00
CA PHE A 71 3.89 5.46 6.02
C PHE A 71 4.98 6.45 5.66
N GLU A 72 6.20 6.17 6.09
CA GLU A 72 7.38 6.95 5.77
C GLU A 72 8.28 6.17 4.83
N VAL A 73 8.77 6.83 3.78
CA VAL A 73 9.68 6.23 2.81
C VAL A 73 10.64 7.31 2.30
N GLY A 74 11.95 7.03 2.25
CA GLY A 74 12.96 7.99 1.78
C GLY A 74 12.95 9.34 2.51
N GLY A 75 12.57 9.35 3.79
CA GLY A 75 12.41 10.56 4.62
C GLY A 75 11.17 11.40 4.31
N CYS A 76 10.16 10.83 3.62
CA CYS A 76 8.90 11.49 3.29
C CYS A 76 7.72 10.71 3.88
N THR A 77 6.88 11.39 4.67
CA THR A 77 5.64 10.81 5.18
C THR A 77 4.53 10.92 4.13
N ILE A 78 3.92 9.79 3.81
CA ILE A 78 2.79 9.67 2.89
C ILE A 78 1.54 9.29 3.68
N SER A 79 0.50 10.12 3.60
CA SER A 79 -0.80 9.95 4.26
C SER A 79 -1.99 9.96 3.29
N ARG A 80 -1.72 9.83 1.98
CA ARG A 80 -2.74 9.88 0.94
C ARG A 80 -3.38 8.50 0.71
N ASN A 81 -4.44 8.24 1.46
CA ASN A 81 -5.23 7.01 1.40
C ASN A 81 -5.92 6.82 0.04
N GLY A 82 -6.08 5.56 -0.39
CA GLY A 82 -6.74 5.17 -1.63
C GLY A 82 -5.90 5.38 -2.90
N LEU A 83 -4.61 5.65 -2.76
CA LEU A 83 -3.69 5.88 -3.88
C LEU A 83 -2.53 4.88 -3.85
N GLY A 84 -2.09 4.47 -5.04
CA GLY A 84 -0.85 3.72 -5.23
C GLY A 84 0.33 4.68 -5.35
N HIS A 85 1.36 4.47 -4.54
CA HIS A 85 2.56 5.29 -4.51
C HIS A 85 3.72 4.48 -5.10
N PRO A 86 4.21 4.84 -6.30
CA PRO A 86 5.37 4.17 -6.87
C PRO A 86 6.60 4.48 -6.01
N VAL A 87 7.26 3.44 -5.53
CA VAL A 87 8.49 3.53 -4.75
C VAL A 87 9.59 2.85 -5.56
N TYR A 88 10.62 3.64 -5.88
CA TYR A 88 11.78 3.20 -6.64
C TYR A 88 13.04 3.46 -5.80
N ASP A 89 13.96 2.50 -5.81
CA ASP A 89 15.29 2.61 -5.20
C ASP A 89 15.31 2.79 -3.67
N GLU A 90 14.23 2.41 -2.99
CA GLU A 90 14.15 2.40 -1.52
C GLU A 90 14.25 0.98 -0.99
N LYS A 91 14.97 0.80 0.14
CA LYS A 91 15.19 -0.51 0.75
C LYS A 91 14.08 -0.91 1.72
N GLY A 92 13.27 0.04 2.13
CA GLY A 92 12.25 -0.16 3.15
C GLY A 92 11.32 1.04 3.29
N LEU A 93 10.22 0.83 3.99
CA LEU A 93 9.31 1.87 4.44
C LEU A 93 8.93 1.61 5.90
N GLN A 94 8.55 2.67 6.61
CA GLN A 94 8.09 2.58 7.99
C GLN A 94 6.59 2.85 8.06
N LEU A 95 5.80 1.84 8.44
CA LEU A 95 4.39 2.00 8.74
C LEU A 95 4.24 2.75 10.07
N GLN A 96 3.41 3.79 10.07
CA GLN A 96 3.01 4.48 11.29
C GLN A 96 1.92 3.67 12.01
N GLN A 97 1.52 4.11 13.21
CA GLN A 97 0.41 3.47 13.94
C GLN A 97 -0.89 3.46 13.13
N HIS A 98 -1.76 2.47 13.37
CA HIS A 98 -3.05 2.28 12.71
C HIS A 98 -3.01 2.32 11.17
N THR A 99 -1.91 1.87 10.58
CA THR A 99 -1.69 1.92 9.13
C THR A 99 -1.98 0.58 8.51
N ALA A 100 -2.61 0.59 7.34
CA ALA A 100 -2.74 -0.59 6.50
C ALA A 100 -2.42 -0.22 5.05
N LEU A 101 -1.62 -1.05 4.40
CA LEU A 101 -1.21 -0.84 3.02
C LEU A 101 -0.98 -2.18 2.32
N VAL A 102 -0.93 -2.12 0.99
CA VAL A 102 -0.54 -3.26 0.15
C VAL A 102 0.68 -2.86 -0.64
N ILE A 103 1.72 -3.68 -0.59
CA ILE A 103 2.94 -3.51 -1.37
C ILE A 103 2.84 -4.45 -2.56
N ILE A 104 3.01 -3.93 -3.77
CA ILE A 104 2.99 -4.71 -5.01
C ILE A 104 4.36 -4.62 -5.65
N ASP A 105 5.07 -5.72 -5.72
CA ASP A 105 6.34 -5.79 -6.42
C ASP A 105 6.11 -5.61 -7.92
N THR A 106 6.95 -4.80 -8.56
CA THR A 106 6.85 -4.47 -10.00
C THR A 106 8.10 -4.90 -10.78
N THR A 107 8.78 -5.96 -10.29
CA THR A 107 9.96 -6.58 -10.91
C THR A 107 9.84 -6.74 -12.41
#